data_AF-A0A3P7JSB5-F1
#
_entry.id   AF-A0A3P7JSB5-F1
#
_cell.length_a   1.000
_cell.length_b   1.000
_cell.length_c   1.000
_cell.angle_alpha   90.00
_cell.angle_beta   90.00
_cell.angle_gamma   90.00
#
_symmetry.space_group_name_H-M   'P 1'
#
loop_
_entity.id
_entity.type
_entity.pdbx_description
1 polymer ?
#
loop_
_entity_poly.entity_id
_entity_poly.type
_entity_poly.pdbx_seq_one_letter_code
_entity_poly.pdbx_strand_id
1 'polypeptide(L)'
;MAGDQVVRAAVMRNELKRRLIARFPHRFTTTVPHTTRPKRTGEVEGVDYYFIERPVMEKMIYSGQMLEFGEFRGNLYGTALSSVRDAQQAGIPLITPHPLALQLLRTQEFMPFIVFIQPPDAETFKVS
;
A
#
# COMPACT_ATOMS: atom_id res chain seq x y z
N MET A 1 14.65 -15.98 -13.54
CA MET A 1 13.44 -16.83 -13.48
C MET A 1 12.45 -16.30 -12.45
N ALA A 2 12.69 -16.39 -11.13
CA ALA A 2 11.75 -15.90 -10.11
C ALA A 2 11.56 -14.36 -10.07
N GLY A 3 12.63 -13.59 -10.33
CA GLY A 3 12.58 -12.11 -10.31
C GLY A 3 11.65 -11.51 -11.37
N ASP A 4 11.58 -12.12 -12.55
CA ASP A 4 10.76 -11.64 -13.67
C ASP A 4 9.25 -11.82 -13.36
N GLN A 5 8.87 -12.95 -12.78
CA GLN A 5 7.48 -13.22 -12.38
C GLN A 5 6.96 -12.26 -11.29
N VAL A 6 7.82 -11.90 -10.32
CA VAL A 6 7.47 -10.96 -9.24
C VAL A 6 7.22 -9.55 -9.80
N VAL A 7 8.06 -9.10 -10.74
CA VAL A 7 7.90 -7.80 -11.43
C VAL A 7 6.57 -7.76 -12.21
N ARG A 8 6.27 -8.80 -13.00
CA ARG A 8 5.02 -8.90 -13.76
C ARG A 8 3.78 -8.81 -12.88
N ALA A 9 3.78 -9.57 -11.79
CA ALA A 9 2.67 -9.57 -10.85
C ALA A 9 2.50 -8.20 -10.18
N ALA A 10 3.59 -7.50 -9.86
CA ALA A 10 3.54 -6.15 -9.31
C ALA A 10 2.95 -5.13 -10.30
N VAL A 11 3.37 -5.16 -11.56
CA VAL A 11 2.81 -4.30 -12.62
C VAL A 11 1.32 -4.53 -12.79
N MET A 12 0.89 -5.79 -12.89
CA MET A 12 -0.52 -6.14 -13.08
C MET A 12 -1.41 -5.71 -11.90
N ARG A 13 -0.95 -5.93 -10.65
CA ARG A 13 -1.68 -5.49 -9.44
C ARG A 13 -1.85 -3.98 -9.41
N ASN A 14 -0.80 -3.22 -9.71
CA ASN A 14 -0.84 -1.76 -9.69
C ASN A 14 -1.76 -1.20 -10.78
N GLU A 15 -1.72 -1.77 -11.98
CA GLU A 15 -2.60 -1.36 -13.07
C GLU A 15 -4.07 -1.70 -12.78
N LEU A 16 -4.36 -2.88 -12.23
CA LEU A 16 -5.72 -3.24 -11.81
C LEU A 16 -6.25 -2.25 -10.76
N LYS A 17 -5.45 -1.96 -9.72
CA LYS A 17 -5.82 -0.98 -8.68
C LYS A 17 -6.13 0.38 -9.29
N ARG A 18 -5.26 0.88 -10.19
CA ARG A 18 -5.45 2.15 -10.89
C ARG A 18 -6.74 2.18 -11.69
N ARG A 19 -7.03 1.12 -12.47
CA ARG A 19 -8.24 1.03 -13.28
C ARG A 19 -9.51 0.96 -12.43
N LEU A 20 -9.49 0.23 -11.33
CA LEU A 20 -10.65 0.12 -10.42
C LEU A 20 -10.99 1.47 -9.79
N ILE A 21 -9.98 2.21 -9.31
CA ILE A 21 -10.18 3.55 -8.74
C ILE A 21 -10.69 4.51 -9.81
N ALA A 22 -10.09 4.53 -11.01
CA ALA A 22 -10.52 5.41 -12.09
C ALA A 22 -11.94 5.09 -12.59
N ARG A 23 -12.32 3.81 -12.64
CA ARG A 23 -13.63 3.37 -13.12
C ARG A 23 -14.74 3.54 -12.08
N PHE A 24 -14.43 3.37 -10.80
CA PHE A 24 -15.38 3.40 -9.69
C PHE A 24 -14.87 4.26 -8.52
N PRO A 25 -14.68 5.57 -8.73
CA PRO A 25 -14.03 6.46 -7.75
C PRO A 25 -14.83 6.63 -6.45
N HIS A 26 -16.15 6.40 -6.47
CA HIS A 26 -17.01 6.46 -5.29
C HIS A 26 -17.05 5.14 -4.49
N ARG A 27 -16.42 4.08 -4.99
CA ARG A 27 -16.45 2.75 -4.37
C ARG A 27 -15.09 2.32 -3.84
N PHE A 28 -14.02 2.62 -4.57
CA PHE A 28 -12.67 2.20 -4.20
C PHE A 28 -11.79 3.37 -3.78
N THR A 29 -11.01 3.16 -2.73
CA THR A 29 -10.10 4.15 -2.16
C THR A 29 -8.67 3.59 -2.10
N THR A 30 -7.71 4.46 -1.77
CA THR A 30 -6.34 4.08 -1.45
C THR A 30 -5.95 4.62 -0.09
N THR A 31 -5.01 3.97 0.57
CA THR A 31 -4.38 4.49 1.78
C THR A 31 -3.37 5.58 1.41
N VAL A 32 -3.19 6.54 2.32
CA VAL A 32 -2.06 7.49 2.29
C VAL A 32 -0.93 6.91 3.15
N PRO A 33 0.24 6.60 2.57
CA PRO A 33 1.37 6.07 3.31
C PRO A 33 2.04 7.14 4.18
N HIS A 34 2.93 6.71 5.08
CA HIS A 34 3.75 7.57 5.93
C HIS A 34 5.21 7.49 5.49
N THR A 35 5.95 8.59 5.67
CA THR A 35 7.40 8.60 5.51
C THR A 35 8.09 9.57 6.45
N THR A 36 9.34 9.25 6.80
CA THR A 36 10.24 10.17 7.52
C THR A 36 11.10 11.02 6.61
N ARG A 37 10.98 10.81 5.30
CA ARG A 37 11.65 11.64 4.32
C ARG A 37 11.07 13.05 4.37
N PRO A 38 11.88 14.12 4.29
CA PRO A 38 11.37 15.46 4.11
C PRO A 38 10.48 15.58 2.86
N LYS A 39 9.37 16.30 3.01
CA LYS A 39 8.46 16.64 1.92
C LYS A 39 9.21 17.39 0.82
N ARG A 40 9.07 16.94 -0.43
CA ARG A 40 9.65 17.61 -1.61
C ARG A 40 8.71 18.71 -2.11
N THR A 41 9.26 19.61 -2.91
CA THR A 41 8.47 20.60 -3.66
C THR A 41 7.44 19.89 -4.54
N GLY A 42 6.19 20.33 -4.45
CA GLY A 42 5.06 19.75 -5.20
C GLY A 42 4.32 18.63 -4.47
N GLU A 43 4.90 18.02 -3.44
CA GLU A 43 4.20 17.02 -2.61
C GLU A 43 3.25 17.70 -1.61
N VAL A 44 2.11 17.05 -1.37
CA VAL A 44 1.03 17.51 -0.51
C VAL A 44 0.86 16.54 0.67
N GLU A 45 0.89 17.11 1.89
CA GLU A 45 0.66 16.40 3.15
C GLU A 45 -0.73 15.76 3.15
N GLY A 46 -0.82 14.49 3.54
CA GLY A 46 -2.09 13.76 3.58
C GLY A 46 -2.66 13.37 2.21
N VAL A 47 -1.90 13.60 1.13
CA VAL A 47 -2.25 13.13 -0.22
C VAL A 47 -1.17 12.19 -0.75
N ASP A 48 0.07 12.68 -0.85
CA ASP A 48 1.20 11.86 -1.31
C ASP A 48 1.70 10.96 -0.18
N TYR A 49 1.97 11.58 0.97
CA TYR A 49 2.37 10.93 2.21
C TYR A 49 1.89 11.74 3.41
N TYR A 50 1.81 11.08 4.56
CA TYR A 50 2.00 11.73 5.84
C TYR A 50 3.49 11.85 6.13
N PHE A 51 4.00 13.07 6.21
CA PHE A 51 5.42 13.35 6.44
C PHE A 51 5.66 13.55 7.93
N ILE A 52 6.18 12.51 8.60
CA ILE A 52 6.31 12.48 10.06
C ILE A 52 7.77 12.36 10.50
N GLU A 53 8.10 12.79 11.72
CA GLU A 53 9.46 12.63 12.23
C GLU A 53 9.81 11.16 12.49
N ARG A 54 11.09 10.81 12.34
CA ARG A 54 11.58 9.43 12.57
C ARG A 54 11.22 8.87 13.95
N PRO A 55 11.45 9.59 15.07
CA PRO A 55 11.10 9.07 16.40
C PRO A 55 9.60 8.78 16.56
N VAL A 56 8.74 9.55 15.88
CA VAL A 56 7.29 9.32 15.88
C VAL A 56 6.97 8.01 15.14
N MET A 57 7.55 7.82 13.95
CA MET A 57 7.33 6.60 13.18
C MET A 57 7.87 5.36 13.89
N GLU A 58 9.03 5.45 14.54
CA GLU A 58 9.62 4.37 15.35
C GLU A 58 8.71 3.99 16.52
N LYS A 59 8.09 4.97 17.19
CA LYS A 59 7.09 4.70 18.24
C LYS A 59 5.85 4.00 17.70
N MET A 60 5.36 4.39 16.51
CA MET A 60 4.24 3.71 15.85
C MET A 60 4.59 2.25 15.50
N ILE A 61 5.80 2.02 15.00
CA ILE A 61 6.32 0.67 14.72
C ILE A 61 6.35 -0.17 16.01
N TYR A 62 6.96 0.36 17.07
CA TYR A 62 7.10 -0.35 18.35
C TYR A 62 5.75 -0.66 19.00
N SER A 63 4.76 0.21 18.83
CA SER A 63 3.40 0.03 19.37
C SER A 63 2.49 -0.81 18.48
N GLY A 64 3.00 -1.42 17.40
CA GLY A 64 2.19 -2.27 16.52
C GLY A 64 1.14 -1.52 15.71
N GLN A 65 1.33 -0.22 15.48
CA GLN A 65 0.38 0.64 14.76
C GLN A 65 0.60 0.65 13.24
N MET A 66 1.65 -0.02 12.76
CA MET A 66 2.01 -0.08 11.34
C MET A 66 1.56 -1.41 10.74
N LEU A 67 0.84 -1.34 9.62
CA LEU A 67 0.51 -2.52 8.80
C LEU A 67 1.79 -3.09 8.19
N GLU A 68 2.61 -2.23 7.60
CA GLU A 68 3.91 -2.58 7.03
C GLU A 68 4.83 -1.36 7.06
N PHE A 69 6.12 -1.60 7.10
CA PHE A 69 7.15 -0.56 7.06
C PHE A 69 8.46 -1.10 6.50
N GLY A 70 9.32 -0.19 6.06
CA GLY A 70 10.66 -0.49 5.58
C GLY A 70 11.50 0.77 5.48
N GLU A 71 12.81 0.60 5.31
CA GLU A 71 13.75 1.71 5.17
C GLU A 71 14.29 1.78 3.75
N PHE A 72 14.33 2.99 3.20
CA PHE A 72 14.93 3.26 1.90
C PHE A 72 15.72 4.56 1.94
N ARG A 73 17.01 4.48 1.60
CA ARG A 73 17.95 5.62 1.60
C ARG A 73 17.90 6.43 2.91
N GLY A 74 17.95 5.74 4.04
CA GLY A 74 17.98 6.38 5.36
C GLY A 74 16.65 6.95 5.83
N ASN A 75 15.53 6.67 5.14
CA ASN A 75 14.21 7.16 5.51
C ASN A 75 13.24 5.99 5.67
N LEU A 76 12.39 6.05 6.68
CA LEU A 76 11.34 5.07 6.88
C LEU A 76 10.15 5.38 5.98
N TYR A 77 9.49 4.32 5.52
CA TYR A 77 8.25 4.33 4.76
C TYR A 77 7.34 3.25 5.30
N GLY A 78 6.03 3.45 5.25
CA GLY A 78 5.09 2.43 5.71
C GLY A 78 3.65 2.86 5.62
N THR A 79 2.74 1.93 5.88
CA THR A 79 1.30 2.19 5.95
C THR A 79 0.85 1.99 7.38
N ALA A 80 0.29 3.03 8.01
CA ALA A 80 -0.28 2.90 9.35
C ALA A 80 -1.67 2.25 9.28
N LEU A 81 -2.06 1.55 10.36
CA LEU A 81 -3.41 1.01 10.48
C LEU A 81 -4.47 2.12 10.52
N SER A 82 -4.13 3.33 11.01
CA SER A 82 -4.99 4.51 10.91
C SER A 82 -5.30 4.87 9.46
N SER A 83 -4.30 4.90 8.55
CA SER A 83 -4.55 5.15 7.13
C SER A 83 -5.50 4.15 6.49
N VAL A 84 -5.48 2.88 6.95
CA VAL A 84 -6.42 1.87 6.49
C VAL A 84 -7.84 2.21 6.94
N ARG A 85 -8.01 2.58 8.23
CA ARG A 85 -9.31 3.00 8.78
C ARG A 85 -9.86 4.22 8.07
N ASP A 86 -9.03 5.23 7.84
CA ASP A 86 -9.44 6.47 7.17
C ASP A 86 -9.91 6.16 5.73
N ALA A 87 -9.17 5.30 5.02
CA ALA A 87 -9.57 4.87 3.68
C ALA A 87 -10.85 4.03 3.66
N GLN A 88 -11.10 3.21 4.70
CA GLN A 88 -12.35 2.46 4.86
C GLN A 88 -13.58 3.36 5.07
N GLN A 89 -13.41 4.49 5.78
CA GLN A 89 -14.49 5.46 5.98
C GLN A 89 -14.93 6.11 4.67
N ALA A 90 -14.00 6.25 3.71
CA ALA A 90 -14.28 6.85 2.40
C ALA A 90 -14.73 5.83 1.33
N GLY A 91 -14.50 4.52 1.53
CA GLY A 91 -14.87 3.48 0.57
C GLY A 91 -14.09 2.18 0.81
N ILE A 92 -14.02 1.31 -0.20
CA ILE A 92 -13.29 0.03 -0.08
C ILE A 92 -11.81 0.26 -0.41
N PRO A 93 -10.88 0.17 0.56
CA PRO A 93 -9.48 0.40 0.30
C PRO A 93 -8.88 -0.73 -0.53
N LEU A 94 -8.21 -0.38 -1.62
CA LEU A 94 -7.39 -1.31 -2.40
C LEU A 94 -5.94 -1.23 -1.90
N ILE A 95 -5.48 -2.28 -1.22
CA ILE A 95 -4.15 -2.35 -0.58
C ILE A 95 -3.38 -3.54 -1.14
N THR A 96 -2.07 -3.37 -1.36
CA THR A 96 -1.17 -4.41 -1.83
C THR A 96 -0.01 -4.59 -0.85
N PRO A 97 -0.27 -4.99 0.42
CA PRO A 97 0.77 -5.06 1.41
C PRO A 97 1.65 -6.30 1.18
N HIS A 98 2.80 -6.35 1.85
CA HIS A 98 3.60 -7.57 1.92
C HIS A 98 2.73 -8.74 2.47
N PRO A 99 2.83 -9.98 1.94
CA PRO A 99 1.98 -11.09 2.37
C PRO A 99 2.00 -11.36 3.89
N LEU A 100 3.13 -11.13 4.55
CA LEU A 100 3.25 -11.29 6.01
C LEU A 100 2.38 -10.28 6.80
N ALA A 101 2.13 -9.10 6.25
CA ALA A 101 1.28 -8.08 6.88
C ALA A 101 -0.22 -8.42 6.81
N LEU A 102 -0.62 -9.40 5.99
CA LEU A 102 -2.03 -9.79 5.86
C LEU A 102 -2.62 -10.30 7.17
N GLN A 103 -1.81 -10.86 8.07
CA GLN A 103 -2.27 -11.32 9.38
C GLN A 103 -2.84 -10.18 10.23
N LEU A 104 -2.28 -8.97 10.11
CA LEU A 104 -2.74 -7.78 10.84
C LEU A 104 -4.11 -7.28 10.34
N LEU A 105 -4.46 -7.58 9.09
CA LEU A 105 -5.76 -7.25 8.52
C LEU A 105 -6.80 -8.34 8.76
N ARG A 106 -6.43 -9.57 9.14
CA ARG A 106 -7.39 -10.68 9.37
C ARG A 106 -8.08 -10.57 10.73
N THR A 107 -8.73 -9.44 10.96
CA THR A 107 -9.50 -9.13 12.17
C THR A 107 -10.94 -8.80 11.80
N GLN A 108 -11.85 -8.77 12.78
CA GLN A 108 -13.23 -8.34 12.56
C GLN A 108 -13.33 -6.86 12.14
N GLU A 109 -12.34 -6.05 12.51
CA GLU A 109 -12.25 -4.64 12.17
C GLU A 109 -12.02 -4.42 10.66
N PHE A 110 -11.07 -5.14 10.07
CA PHE A 110 -10.67 -4.91 8.67
C PHE A 110 -11.32 -5.89 7.68
N MET A 111 -11.57 -7.13 8.11
CA MET A 111 -12.25 -8.19 7.35
C MET A 111 -11.96 -8.19 5.83
N PRO A 112 -10.69 -8.33 5.41
CA PRO A 112 -10.27 -8.08 4.05
C PRO A 112 -10.74 -9.17 3.08
N PHE A 113 -11.17 -8.76 1.89
CA PHE A 113 -11.27 -9.65 0.75
C PHE A 113 -9.90 -9.79 0.08
N ILE A 114 -9.33 -10.99 0.13
CA ILE A 114 -7.99 -11.26 -0.42
C ILE A 114 -8.15 -11.82 -1.83
N VAL A 115 -7.64 -11.08 -2.82
CA VAL A 115 -7.60 -11.51 -4.23
C VAL A 115 -6.15 -11.81 -4.60
N PHE A 116 -5.87 -13.07 -4.93
CA PHE A 116 -4.60 -13.47 -5.52
C PHE A 116 -4.68 -13.34 -7.04
N ILE A 117 -3.70 -12.67 -7.64
CA ILE A 117 -3.58 -12.55 -9.10
C ILE A 117 -2.43 -13.44 -9.54
N GLN A 118 -2.76 -14.52 -10.22
CA GLN A 118 -1.76 -15.35 -10.88
C GLN A 118 -1.20 -14.57 -12.08
N PRO A 119 0.13 -14.33 -12.15
CA PRO A 119 0.71 -13.70 -13.32
C PRO A 119 0.53 -14.61 -14.54
N PRO A 120 0.30 -14.04 -15.74
CA PRO A 120 0.25 -14.82 -16.96
C PRO A 120 1.62 -15.42 -17.29
N ASP A 121 1.62 -16.48 -18.09
CA ASP A 121 2.85 -17.11 -18.58
C ASP A 121 3.70 -16.11 -19.38
N ALA A 122 5.00 -16.39 -19.48
CA ALA A 122 5.96 -15.45 -20.06
C ALA A 122 5.64 -15.04 -21.50
N GLU A 123 5.10 -15.96 -22.29
CA GLU A 123 4.72 -15.72 -23.69
C GLU A 123 3.53 -14.75 -23.83
N THR A 124 2.67 -14.70 -22.81
CA THR A 124 1.45 -13.88 -22.81
C THR A 124 1.71 -12.47 -22.23
N PHE A 125 2.75 -12.30 -21.43
CA PHE A 125 3.08 -11.01 -20.84
C PHE A 125 3.75 -10.06 -21.85
N LYS A 126 2.94 -9.23 -22.51
CA LYS A 126 3.42 -8.15 -23.39
C LYS A 126 3.40 -6.84 -22.60
N VAL A 127 4.59 -6.23 -22.41
CA VAL A 127 4.67 -4.85 -21.95
C VAL A 127 4.46 -3.97 -23.18
N SER A 128 3.34 -3.25 -23.22
CA SER A 128 3.05 -2.24 -24.25
C SER A 128 3.86 -0.98 -24.02
#